data_AF-A0A1J3IQL8-F1
#
_entry.id   AF-A0A1J3IQL8-F1
#
_cell.length_a   1.000
_cell.length_b   1.000
_cell.length_c   1.000
_cell.angle_alpha   90.00
_cell.angle_beta   90.00
_cell.angle_gamma   90.00
#
_symmetry.space_group_name_H-M   'P 1'
#
loop_
_entity.id
_entity.type
_entity.pdbx_description
1 polymer ?
#
loop_
_entity_poly.entity_id
_entity_poly.type
_entity_poly.pdbx_seq_one_letter_code
_entity_poly.pdbx_strand_id
1 'polypeptide(L)' 'TLLHGLCLEDRISEAVALFDRMVETECPPNVVTFTTLMNGLCREGRMLEAVALVDRMVENGHQPDIITYGTVVNGMC' A
#
# COMPACT_ATOMS: atom_id res chain seq x y z
N THR A 1 4.39 -10.22 -6.35
CA THR A 1 4.87 -9.14 -7.24
C THR A 1 6.14 -8.54 -6.66
N LEU A 2 6.93 -7.80 -7.46
CA LEU A 2 8.17 -7.16 -6.99
C LEU A 2 7.95 -6.31 -5.72
N LEU A 3 6.84 -5.55 -5.69
CA LEU A 3 6.44 -4.76 -4.52
C LEU A 3 6.27 -5.60 -3.25
N HIS A 4 5.62 -6.77 -3.34
CA HIS A 4 5.51 -7.70 -2.21
C HIS A 4 6.88 -8.19 -1.73
N GLY A 5 7.79 -8.50 -2.67
CA GLY A 5 9.16 -8.91 -2.33
C GLY A 5 9.91 -7.82 -1.56
N LEU A 6 9.84 -6.57 -2.02
CA LEU A 6 10.43 -5.41 -1.32
C LEU A 6 9.84 -5.22 0.08
N CYS A 7 8.54 -5.45 0.25
CA CYS A 7 7.90 -5.37 1.57
C CYS A 7 8.33 -6.51 2.51
N LEU A 8 8.65 -7.70 1.99
CA LEU A 8 9.13 -8.82 2.80
C LEU A 8 10.60 -8.68 3.22
N GLU A 9 11.40 -7.94 2.45
CA GLU A 9 12.81 -7.63 2.75
C GLU A 9 12.97 -6.35 3.61
N ASP A 10 11.88 -5.80 4.17
CA ASP A 10 11.85 -4.53 4.91
C ASP A 10 12.39 -3.34 4.11
N ARG A 11 12.36 -3.42 2.77
CA ARG A 11 12.78 -2.37 1.83
C ARG A 11 11.60 -1.48 1.43
N ILE A 12 10.87 -0.99 2.42
CA ILE A 12 9.60 -0.28 2.20
C ILE A 12 9.78 1.02 1.44
N SER A 13 10.87 1.77 1.66
CA SER A 13 11.15 2.98 0.89
C SER A 13 11.25 2.71 -0.63
N GLU A 14 11.83 1.56 -1.02
CA GLU A 14 11.87 1.14 -2.42
C GLU A 14 10.52 0.66 -2.92
N ALA A 15 9.73 0.01 -2.06
CA ALA A 15 8.36 -0.39 -2.38
C ALA A 15 7.46 0.83 -2.65
N VAL A 16 7.59 1.89 -1.85
CA VAL A 16 6.89 3.18 -2.05
C VAL A 16 7.33 3.84 -3.35
N ALA A 17 8.63 3.93 -3.61
CA ALA A 17 9.13 4.52 -4.86
C ALA A 17 8.67 3.73 -6.10
N LEU A 18 8.61 2.40 -6.02
CA LEU A 18 8.06 1.56 -7.08
C LEU A 18 6.56 1.82 -7.27
N PHE A 19 5.82 1.95 -6.17
CA PHE A 19 4.39 2.25 -6.20
C PHE A 19 4.10 3.60 -6.87
N ASP A 20 4.82 4.65 -6.51
CA ASP A 20 4.63 5.98 -7.11
C ASP A 20 4.92 5.95 -8.62
N ARG A 21 5.96 5.20 -9.04
CA ARG A 21 6.20 4.96 -10.47
C ARG A 21 5.07 4.21 -11.16
N MET A 22 4.39 3.28 -10.48
CA MET A 22 3.21 2.59 -11.04
C MET A 22 2.06 3.58 -11.27
N VAL A 23 1.86 4.52 -10.34
CA VAL A 23 0.82 5.57 -10.46
C VAL A 23 1.12 6.52 -11.63
N GLU A 24 2.39 6.83 -11.90
CA GLU A 24 2.80 7.74 -12.98
C GLU A 24 2.87 7.08 -14.37
N THR A 25 2.80 5.74 -14.46
CA THR A 25 3.00 5.01 -15.72
C THR A 25 1.72 4.34 -16.19
N GLU A 26 1.74 3.73 -17.39
CA GLU A 26 0.62 2.94 -17.93
C GLU A 26 0.39 1.59 -17.20
N CYS A 27 0.91 1.45 -15.96
CA CYS A 27 0.78 0.27 -15.11
C CYS A 27 0.13 0.64 -13.77
N PRO A 28 -1.17 1.01 -13.77
CA PRO A 28 -1.82 1.52 -12.58
C PRO A 28 -1.87 0.47 -11.46
N PRO A 29 -1.65 0.86 -10.19
CA PRO A 29 -1.83 -0.04 -9.06
C PRO A 29 -3.28 -0.51 -8.97
N ASN A 30 -3.46 -1.77 -8.57
CA ASN A 30 -4.77 -2.35 -8.26
C ASN A 30 -4.95 -2.52 -6.75
N VAL A 31 -6.15 -2.94 -6.32
CA VAL A 31 -6.50 -3.18 -4.91
C VAL A 31 -5.44 -4.01 -4.17
N VAL A 32 -4.95 -5.09 -4.79
CA VAL A 32 -3.93 -5.97 -4.18
C VAL A 32 -2.60 -5.23 -3.98
N THR A 33 -2.24 -4.34 -4.90
CA THR A 33 -1.00 -3.56 -4.82
C THR A 33 -1.07 -2.56 -3.67
N PHE A 34 -2.20 -1.86 -3.54
CA PHE A 34 -2.48 -0.95 -2.43
C PHE A 34 -2.43 -1.68 -1.08
N THR A 35 -3.17 -2.79 -0.92
CA THR A 35 -3.21 -3.53 0.35
C THR A 35 -1.86 -4.15 0.71
N THR A 36 -1.08 -4.58 -0.28
CA THR A 36 0.29 -5.08 -0.05
C THR A 36 1.19 -3.98 0.52
N LEU A 37 1.18 -2.78 -0.06
CA LEU A 37 2.00 -1.68 0.41
C LEU A 37 1.54 -1.19 1.80
N MET A 38 0.23 -1.11 2.03
CA MET A 38 -0.34 -0.77 3.35
C MET A 38 0.16 -1.73 4.44
N ASN A 39 0.15 -3.05 4.17
CA ASN A 39 0.65 -4.04 5.12
C ASN A 39 2.14 -3.83 5.41
N GLY A 40 2.96 -3.61 4.37
CA GLY A 40 4.38 -3.30 4.52
C GLY A 40 4.62 -2.06 5.39
N LEU A 41 3.89 -0.97 5.13
CA LEU A 41 3.97 0.27 5.92
C LEU A 41 3.54 0.08 7.37
N CYS A 42 2.47 -0.70 7.61
CA CYS A 42 2.03 -1.04 8.96
C CYS A 42 3.10 -1.80 9.74
N ARG A 43 3.77 -2.77 9.10
CA ARG A 43 4.85 -3.56 9.73
C ARG A 43 6.07 -2.72 10.09
N GLU A 44 6.34 -1.64 9.34
CA GLU A 44 7.42 -0.69 9.62
C GLU A 44 6.99 0.42 10.62
N GLY A 45 5.76 0.37 11.14
CA GLY A 45 5.23 1.40 12.05
C GLY A 45 4.83 2.71 11.37
N ARG A 46 4.81 2.76 10.03
CA ARG A 46 4.46 3.94 9.22
C ARG A 46 2.95 4.04 8.98
N MET A 47 2.19 4.03 10.08
CA MET A 47 0.74 3.96 10.05
C MET A 47 0.09 5.12 9.29
N LEU A 48 0.59 6.35 9.44
CA LEU A 48 0.03 7.51 8.76
C LEU A 48 0.08 7.38 7.22
N GLU A 49 1.14 6.77 6.70
CA GLU A 49 1.29 6.53 5.27
C GLU A 49 0.40 5.39 4.79
N ALA A 50 0.20 4.35 5.62
CA ALA A 50 -0.75 3.29 5.32
C ALA A 50 -2.19 3.83 5.25
N VAL A 51 -2.58 4.73 6.16
CA VAL A 51 -3.89 5.40 6.12
C VAL A 51 -4.02 6.28 4.88
N ALA A 52 -3.00 7.07 4.55
CA ALA A 52 -3.02 7.93 3.35
C ALA A 52 -3.18 7.14 2.05
N LEU A 53 -2.73 5.88 2.01
CA LEU A 53 -2.97 5.00 0.85
C LEU A 53 -4.44 4.63 0.67
N VAL A 54 -5.26 4.65 1.72
CA VAL A 54 -6.72 4.44 1.60
C VAL A 54 -7.35 5.59 0.82
N ASP A 55 -6.95 6.82 1.10
CA ASP A 55 -7.44 8.01 0.37
C ASP A 55 -6.97 7.96 -1.09
N ARG A 56 -5.68 7.67 -1.34
CA ARG A 56 -5.14 7.49 -2.70
C ARG A 56 -5.85 6.39 -3.48
N MET A 57 -6.30 5.33 -2.81
CA MET A 57 -7.05 4.24 -3.45
C MET A 57 -8.37 4.75 -4.03
N VAL A 58 -9.10 5.59 -3.27
CA VAL A 58 -10.33 6.24 -3.72
C VAL A 58 -10.06 7.21 -4.88
N GLU A 59 -9.00 8.02 -4.79
CA GLU A 59 -8.59 8.93 -5.87
C GLU A 59 -8.25 8.20 -7.17
N ASN A 60 -7.73 6.97 -7.08
CA ASN A 60 -7.46 6.10 -8.22
C ASN A 60 -8.69 5.31 -8.70
N GLY A 61 -9.89 5.60 -8.18
CA GLY A 61 -11.15 4.98 -8.57
C GLY A 61 -11.39 3.58 -8.00
N HIS A 62 -10.57 3.15 -7.04
CA HIS A 62 -10.76 1.88 -6.35
C HIS A 62 -11.56 2.09 -5.07
N GLN A 63 -12.53 1.22 -4.81
CA GLN A 63 -13.32 1.27 -3.60
C GLN A 63 -12.63 0.46 -2.48
N PRO A 64 -12.25 1.09 -1.35
CA PRO A 64 -11.74 0.37 -0.19
C PRO A 64 -12.77 -0.64 0.32
N ASP A 65 -12.31 -1.83 0.68
CA ASP A 65 -13.17 -2.90 1.20
C ASP A 65 -12.82 -3.27 2.66
N ILE A 66 -13.50 -4.29 3.18
CA ILE A 66 -13.25 -4.78 4.53
C ILE A 66 -11.80 -5.24 4.74
N ILE A 67 -11.12 -5.71 3.69
CA ILE A 67 -9.72 -6.12 3.76
C ILE A 67 -8.82 -4.89 3.83
N THR A 68 -9.13 -3.81 3.09
CA THR A 68 -8.42 -2.54 3.19
C THR A 68 -8.45 -1.98 4.61
N TYR A 69 -9.65 -1.83 5.19
CA TYR A 69 -9.78 -1.31 6.55
C TYR A 69 -9.22 -2.28 7.60
N GLY A 70 -9.43 -3.59 7.42
CA GLY A 70 -8.87 -4.61 8.30
C GLY A 70 -7.34 -4.59 8.33
N THR A 71 -6.68 -4.31 7.21
CA THR A 71 -5.22 -4.18 7.13
C THR A 71 -4.72 -3.01 7.97
N VAL A 72 -5.33 -1.84 7.83
CA VAL A 72 -4.95 -0.63 8.57
C VAL A 72 -5.21 -0.81 10.07
N VAL A 73 -6.40 -1.27 10.45
CA VAL A 73 -6.77 -1.50 11.86
C VAL A 73 -5.85 -2.53 12.50
N ASN A 74 -5.53 -3.63 11.83
CA ASN A 74 -4.61 -4.64 12.34
C ASN A 74 -3.20 -4.09 12.55
N GLY A 75 -2.74 -3.15 11.72
CA GLY A 75 -1.46 -2.49 11.92
C GLY A 75 -1.42 -1.54 13.13
N MET A 76 -2.58 -1.14 13.68
CA MET A 76 -2.68 -0.25 14.85
C MET A 76 -2.67 -1.01 16.17
N CYS A 77 -2.83 -2.34 16.13
CA CYS A 77 -2.82 -3.24 17.28
C CYS A 77 -1.41 -3.76 17.57
#